data_AF-A0A5C5VR97-F1
#
_entry.id   AF-A0A5C5VR97-F1
#
_cell.length_a   1.000
_cell.length_b   1.000
_cell.length_c   1.000
_cell.angle_alpha   90.00
_cell.angle_beta   90.00
_cell.angle_gamma   90.00
#
_symmetry.space_group_name_H-M   'P 1'
#
loop_
_entity.id
_entity.type
_entity.pdbx_description
1 polymer ?
#
loop_
_entity_poly.entity_id
_entity_poly.type
_entity_poly.pdbx_seq_one_letter_code
_entity_poly.pdbx_strand_id
1 'polypeptide(L)'
;MRFRLLALTCLTFFPLAALAQNPPPPPPGGEDGPRRMGRGRDGGMMFGGPGRMLGRLPQQLQLDDEQKTRFEELLAAHRERMRAFGEQMREARQAADEGSPDTAEQLRNQLRDSDVPNQSVQQLFDDLEPLLREEQLEKLDSIREDNDRRGDQMQKMMRMREELPEQLQLTPEQEQQFDNMLRERRESMRERMSGMRPLMEEMRAAREAGDEARVAELEKQMEAGQPDMTSMQNEFFEQLAAILNADQQKLLAEYRAEFTGEAAGKSGSTADLKTILRAARRARLTSEQKDELRDIEKESLAAQKKLNRRDKEAQAALASQVREKIERLLEPQQKERFEQVLERSQRGARSR
;
A
#
# COMPACT_ATOMS: atom_id res chain seq x y z
N MET A 1 -27.54 32.43 51.43
CA MET A 1 -26.28 32.97 52.01
C MET A 1 -25.20 32.82 50.93
N ARG A 2 -25.02 33.73 49.97
CA ARG A 2 -24.24 34.99 50.01
C ARG A 2 -22.90 34.87 50.73
N PHE A 3 -21.83 34.63 49.98
CA PHE A 3 -20.52 35.23 50.23
C PHE A 3 -19.85 35.60 48.90
N ARG A 4 -19.75 36.92 48.68
CA ARG A 4 -18.88 37.58 47.71
C ARG A 4 -17.53 37.78 48.40
N LEU A 5 -16.42 37.52 47.73
CA LEU A 5 -15.14 38.14 48.09
C LEU A 5 -14.43 38.64 46.83
N LEU A 6 -14.25 39.96 46.83
CA LEU A 6 -13.47 40.78 45.92
C LEU A 6 -12.01 40.78 46.37
N ALA A 7 -11.09 40.61 45.43
CA ALA A 7 -9.69 41.06 45.48
C ALA A 7 -9.30 41.25 44.00
N LEU A 8 -9.08 42.44 43.42
CA LEU A 8 -8.38 43.67 43.79
C LEU A 8 -6.91 43.45 44.15
N THR A 9 -6.04 43.36 43.14
CA THR A 9 -4.62 43.78 43.26
C THR A 9 -3.96 44.04 41.90
N CYS A 10 -3.66 45.32 41.71
CA CYS A 10 -2.48 45.95 41.07
C CYS A 10 -1.96 45.48 39.70
N LEU A 11 -2.33 46.25 38.67
CA LEU A 11 -1.52 46.49 37.47
C LEU A 11 -0.18 47.15 37.83
N THR A 12 0.93 46.51 37.51
CA THR A 12 2.24 47.18 37.34
C THR A 12 2.57 47.24 35.86
N PHE A 13 2.55 48.46 35.33
CA PHE A 13 2.87 48.80 33.94
C PHE A 13 4.39 48.96 33.82
N PHE A 14 5.07 48.02 33.15
CA PHE A 14 6.47 48.17 32.72
C PHE A 14 6.49 48.66 31.27
N PRO A 15 7.09 49.82 30.94
CA PRO A 15 7.35 50.17 29.55
C PRO A 15 8.63 49.48 29.09
N LEU A 16 8.49 48.35 28.37
CA LEU A 16 9.58 47.81 27.57
C LEU A 16 9.68 48.66 26.30
N ALA A 17 10.68 49.54 26.24
CA ALA A 17 11.10 50.17 25.00
C ALA A 17 11.81 49.11 24.13
N ALA A 18 11.03 48.39 23.32
CA ALA A 18 11.58 47.58 22.24
C ALA A 18 12.01 48.52 21.11
N LEU A 19 13.32 48.71 20.96
CA LEU A 19 13.92 49.21 19.72
C LEU A 19 13.58 48.21 18.61
N ALA A 20 12.59 48.57 17.79
CA ALA A 20 12.33 47.93 16.52
C ALA A 20 13.54 48.13 15.61
N GLN A 21 14.44 47.16 15.57
CA GLN A 21 15.32 46.98 14.43
C GLN A 21 14.43 46.52 13.28
N ASN A 22 14.10 47.44 12.38
CA ASN A 22 13.50 47.09 11.10
C ASN A 22 14.39 46.04 10.42
N PRO A 23 13.90 44.82 10.13
CA PRO A 23 14.62 43.94 9.24
C PRO A 23 14.81 44.66 7.90
N PRO A 24 15.96 44.51 7.23
CA PRO A 24 16.17 45.08 5.92
C PRO A 24 15.04 44.63 4.98
N PRO A 25 14.56 45.50 4.07
CA PRO A 25 13.56 45.11 3.10
C PRO A 25 14.06 43.87 2.33
N PRO A 26 13.20 42.87 2.08
CA PRO A 26 13.57 41.75 1.23
C PRO A 26 14.03 42.29 -0.13
N PRO A 27 15.06 41.70 -0.74
CA PRO A 27 15.55 42.15 -2.04
C PRO A 27 14.40 42.15 -3.05
N PRO A 28 14.30 43.21 -3.89
CA PRO A 28 13.26 43.32 -4.89
C PRO A 28 13.38 42.19 -5.91
N GLY A 29 12.24 41.53 -6.14
CA GLY A 29 11.92 40.64 -7.26
C GLY A 29 13.08 40.23 -8.17
N GLY A 30 13.78 39.17 -7.77
CA GLY A 30 14.49 38.31 -8.71
C GLY A 30 13.48 37.35 -9.33
N GLU A 31 13.41 37.40 -10.66
CA GLU A 31 12.57 36.63 -11.57
C GLU A 31 12.31 35.17 -11.17
N ASP A 32 11.15 34.70 -11.62
CA ASP A 32 10.70 33.31 -11.70
C ASP A 32 11.74 32.36 -12.31
N GLY A 33 12.78 32.05 -11.56
CA GLY A 33 13.61 30.88 -11.79
C GLY A 33 12.78 29.64 -11.45
N PRO A 34 12.67 28.64 -12.33
CA PRO A 34 11.97 27.41 -12.00
C PRO A 34 12.62 26.85 -10.75
N ARG A 35 11.83 26.70 -9.69
CA ARG A 35 12.21 26.04 -8.44
C ARG A 35 12.71 24.65 -8.80
N ARG A 36 14.02 24.55 -9.04
CA ARG A 36 14.74 23.31 -9.25
C ARG A 36 14.74 22.63 -7.89
N MET A 37 13.67 21.87 -7.64
CA MET A 37 13.56 21.00 -6.48
C MET A 37 14.89 20.26 -6.36
N GLY A 38 15.56 20.45 -5.23
CA GLY A 38 16.83 19.80 -4.97
C GLY A 38 16.71 18.32 -5.28
N ARG A 39 17.58 17.84 -6.18
CA ARG A 39 17.91 16.43 -6.37
C ARG A 39 18.46 15.88 -5.06
N GLY A 40 17.58 15.68 -4.07
CA GLY A 40 17.79 14.76 -2.97
C GLY A 40 17.77 13.36 -3.56
N ARG A 41 18.92 12.97 -4.11
CA ARG A 41 19.31 11.59 -4.40
C ARG A 41 18.90 10.78 -3.16
N ASP A 42 18.04 9.78 -3.35
CA ASP A 42 17.53 8.86 -2.32
C ASP A 42 16.20 9.24 -1.62
N GLY A 43 15.39 10.13 -2.21
CA GLY A 43 13.97 10.32 -1.84
C GLY A 43 13.03 9.15 -2.20
N GLY A 44 13.51 7.90 -2.10
CA GLY A 44 12.73 6.69 -2.32
C GLY A 44 11.58 6.60 -1.32
N MET A 45 10.38 6.36 -1.86
CA MET A 45 9.07 6.32 -1.19
C MET A 45 9.12 6.01 0.31
N MET A 46 8.57 6.90 1.13
CA MET A 46 8.52 6.79 2.61
C MET A 46 7.66 5.64 3.13
N PHE A 47 7.03 4.85 2.27
CA PHE A 47 6.50 3.53 2.63
C PHE A 47 7.66 2.55 2.54
N GLY A 48 8.15 2.09 3.70
CA GLY A 48 9.31 1.21 3.82
C GLY A 48 9.35 0.19 2.70
N GLY A 49 10.26 0.38 1.75
CA GLY A 49 10.33 -0.42 0.54
C GLY A 49 10.45 -1.91 0.87
N PRO A 50 10.20 -2.79 -0.11
CA PRO A 50 10.17 -4.24 0.10
C PRO A 50 11.37 -4.76 0.91
N GLY A 51 12.55 -4.15 0.77
CA GLY A 51 13.75 -4.50 1.55
C GLY A 51 13.59 -4.51 3.08
N ARG A 52 12.77 -3.65 3.69
CA ARG A 52 12.54 -3.69 5.16
C ARG A 52 11.73 -4.91 5.60
N MET A 53 10.75 -5.29 4.78
CA MET A 53 9.97 -6.51 5.03
C MET A 53 10.87 -7.73 4.88
N LEU A 54 11.63 -7.79 3.79
CA LEU A 54 12.50 -8.93 3.47
C LEU A 54 13.57 -9.17 4.55
N GLY A 55 14.12 -8.11 5.14
CA GLY A 55 15.10 -8.22 6.23
C GLY A 55 14.55 -8.81 7.54
N ARG A 56 13.23 -8.88 7.72
CA ARG A 56 12.57 -9.45 8.91
C ARG A 56 12.09 -10.89 8.71
N LEU A 57 12.10 -11.39 7.47
CA LEU A 57 11.61 -12.73 7.16
C LEU A 57 12.36 -13.84 7.90
N PRO A 58 13.71 -13.82 8.02
CA PRO A 58 14.43 -14.87 8.74
C PRO A 58 13.96 -15.04 10.18
N GLN A 59 13.72 -13.94 10.88
CA GLN A 59 13.25 -13.96 12.26
C GLN A 59 11.77 -14.34 12.34
N GLN A 60 10.93 -13.81 11.43
CA GLN A 60 9.50 -14.12 11.40
C GLN A 60 9.20 -15.59 11.09
N LEU A 61 10.01 -16.20 10.23
CA LEU A 61 9.92 -17.61 9.85
C LEU A 61 10.76 -18.53 10.75
N GLN A 62 11.53 -17.96 11.69
CA GLN A 62 12.42 -18.70 12.59
C GLN A 62 13.35 -19.65 11.80
N LEU A 63 13.99 -19.11 10.76
CA LEU A 63 14.91 -19.89 9.93
C LEU A 63 16.09 -20.38 10.76
N ASP A 64 16.53 -21.62 10.55
CA ASP A 64 17.80 -22.12 11.08
C ASP A 64 19.00 -21.57 10.28
N ASP A 65 20.23 -21.90 10.69
CA ASP A 65 21.43 -21.31 10.10
C ASP A 65 21.68 -21.77 8.65
N GLU A 66 21.27 -22.99 8.30
CA GLU A 66 21.35 -23.47 6.92
C GLU A 66 20.32 -22.75 6.05
N GLN A 67 19.07 -22.66 6.51
CA GLN A 67 17.99 -21.92 5.85
C GLN A 67 18.34 -20.44 5.68
N LYS A 68 18.95 -19.80 6.69
CA LYS A 68 19.40 -18.39 6.62
C LYS A 68 20.44 -18.19 5.52
N THR A 69 21.43 -19.07 5.43
CA THR A 69 22.47 -19.00 4.39
C THR A 69 21.86 -19.06 3.00
N ARG A 70 20.95 -20.02 2.77
CA ARG A 70 20.21 -20.14 1.50
C ARG A 70 19.33 -18.94 1.21
N PHE A 71 18.66 -18.40 2.23
CA PHE A 71 17.85 -17.20 2.09
C PHE A 71 18.70 -15.97 1.73
N GLU A 72 19.91 -15.83 2.25
CA GLU A 72 20.84 -14.76 1.89
C GLU A 72 21.28 -14.85 0.42
N GLU A 73 21.55 -16.05 -0.09
CA GLU A 73 21.82 -16.31 -1.51
C GLU A 73 20.64 -15.86 -2.39
N LEU A 74 19.41 -16.25 -2.01
CA LEU A 74 18.18 -15.83 -2.68
C LEU A 74 18.01 -14.30 -2.67
N LEU A 75 18.24 -13.66 -1.52
CA LEU A 75 18.18 -12.21 -1.40
C LEU A 75 19.23 -11.50 -2.24
N ALA A 76 20.45 -12.04 -2.34
CA ALA A 76 21.51 -11.46 -3.16
C ALA A 76 21.12 -11.48 -4.65
N ALA A 77 20.68 -12.63 -5.16
CA ALA A 77 20.19 -12.76 -6.53
C ALA A 77 18.96 -11.86 -6.78
N HIS A 78 18.08 -11.74 -5.81
CA HIS A 78 16.94 -10.83 -5.89
C HIS A 78 17.35 -9.35 -5.96
N ARG A 79 18.31 -8.93 -5.11
CA ARG A 79 18.85 -7.56 -5.11
C ARG A 79 19.53 -7.21 -6.44
N GLU A 80 20.25 -8.15 -7.04
CA GLU A 80 20.87 -7.98 -8.35
C GLU A 80 19.83 -7.75 -9.44
N ARG A 81 18.78 -8.58 -9.49
CA ARG A 81 17.65 -8.39 -10.43
C ARG A 81 16.98 -7.02 -10.26
N MET A 82 16.72 -6.60 -9.02
CA MET A 82 16.14 -5.30 -8.73
C MET A 82 17.07 -4.13 -9.08
N ARG A 83 18.39 -4.33 -8.95
CA ARG A 83 19.39 -3.34 -9.35
C ARG A 83 19.39 -3.14 -10.86
N ALA A 84 19.41 -4.23 -11.63
CA ALA A 84 19.34 -4.19 -13.08
C ALA A 84 18.04 -3.53 -13.57
N PHE A 85 16.90 -3.89 -12.97
CA PHE A 85 15.62 -3.24 -13.24
C PHE A 85 15.66 -1.73 -12.92
N GLY A 86 16.26 -1.35 -11.79
CA GLY A 86 16.46 0.05 -11.42
C GLY A 86 17.37 0.82 -12.38
N GLU A 87 18.36 0.17 -12.97
CA GLU A 87 19.24 0.74 -14.00
C GLU A 87 18.47 1.01 -15.30
N GLN A 88 17.69 0.04 -15.78
CA GLN A 88 16.82 0.22 -16.95
C GLN A 88 15.81 1.35 -16.75
N MET A 89 15.21 1.46 -15.55
CA MET A 89 14.31 2.58 -15.21
C MET A 89 15.02 3.93 -15.22
N ARG A 90 16.31 3.99 -14.81
CA ARG A 90 17.10 5.23 -14.89
C ARG A 90 17.43 5.60 -16.33
N GLU A 91 17.81 4.62 -17.13
CA GLU A 91 18.10 4.80 -18.56
C GLU A 91 16.88 5.30 -19.32
N ALA A 92 15.70 4.71 -19.08
CA ALA A 92 14.44 5.15 -19.69
C ALA A 92 14.09 6.61 -19.35
N ARG A 93 14.47 7.09 -18.16
CA ARG A 93 14.29 8.48 -17.76
C ARG A 93 15.31 9.40 -18.40
N GLN A 94 16.58 8.99 -18.44
CA GLN A 94 17.64 9.76 -19.11
C GLN A 94 17.35 9.95 -20.59
N ALA A 95 16.94 8.89 -21.29
CA ALA A 95 16.54 8.97 -22.70
C ALA A 95 15.38 9.96 -22.92
N ALA A 96 14.41 10.00 -22.01
CA ALA A 96 13.30 10.97 -22.08
C ALA A 96 13.80 12.41 -21.85
N ASP A 97 14.69 12.62 -20.88
CA ASP A 97 15.28 13.93 -20.56
C ASP A 97 16.20 14.45 -21.69
N GLU A 98 16.86 13.54 -22.41
CA GLU A 98 17.75 13.84 -23.54
C GLU A 98 17.01 14.06 -24.87
N GLY A 99 15.67 14.04 -24.86
CA GLY A 99 14.87 14.25 -26.07
C GLY A 99 14.88 13.07 -27.03
N SER A 100 15.07 11.85 -26.52
CA SER A 100 14.98 10.59 -27.27
C SER A 100 13.71 9.81 -26.91
N PRO A 101 12.52 10.29 -27.33
CA PRO A 101 11.24 9.73 -26.91
C PRO A 101 11.05 8.28 -27.35
N ASP A 102 11.50 7.89 -28.55
CA ASP A 102 11.36 6.53 -29.08
C ASP A 102 12.15 5.53 -28.23
N THR A 103 13.39 5.86 -27.86
CA THR A 103 14.22 5.03 -26.97
C THR A 103 13.60 4.91 -25.57
N ALA A 104 13.09 6.02 -25.03
CA ALA A 104 12.42 6.02 -23.74
C ALA A 104 11.14 5.17 -23.77
N GLU A 105 10.36 5.23 -24.85
CA GLU A 105 9.17 4.40 -25.04
C GLU A 105 9.52 2.92 -25.19
N GLN A 106 10.55 2.59 -25.96
CA GLN A 106 11.03 1.21 -26.09
C GLN A 106 11.45 0.63 -24.74
N LEU A 107 12.24 1.36 -23.96
CA LEU A 107 12.66 0.93 -22.61
C LEU A 107 11.45 0.81 -21.68
N ARG A 108 10.49 1.74 -21.72
CA ARG A 108 9.25 1.64 -20.94
C ARG A 108 8.42 0.44 -21.34
N ASN A 109 8.34 0.09 -22.62
CA ASN A 109 7.64 -1.10 -23.10
C ASN A 109 8.35 -2.37 -22.63
N GLN A 110 9.68 -2.43 -22.72
CA GLN A 110 10.46 -3.53 -22.15
C GLN A 110 10.24 -3.68 -20.64
N LEU A 111 10.23 -2.58 -19.91
CA LEU A 111 9.97 -2.56 -18.47
C LEU A 111 8.53 -2.96 -18.14
N ARG A 112 7.56 -2.58 -18.98
CA ARG A 112 6.15 -2.95 -18.83
C ARG A 112 5.92 -4.44 -19.11
N ASP A 113 6.62 -4.97 -20.09
CA ASP A 113 6.57 -6.39 -20.47
C ASP A 113 7.46 -7.23 -19.53
N SER A 114 8.36 -6.59 -18.77
CA SER A 114 9.08 -7.23 -17.68
C SER A 114 8.15 -7.40 -16.47
N ASP A 115 7.94 -8.64 -16.05
CA ASP A 115 7.12 -8.94 -14.87
C ASP A 115 7.82 -8.61 -13.54
N VAL A 116 9.03 -8.06 -13.58
CA VAL A 116 9.91 -7.85 -12.42
C VAL A 116 9.23 -7.09 -11.26
N PRO A 117 8.54 -5.95 -11.47
CA PRO A 117 7.99 -5.19 -10.34
C PRO A 117 6.93 -5.95 -9.56
N ASN A 118 6.03 -6.62 -10.28
CA ASN A 118 4.86 -7.28 -9.69
C ASN A 118 5.19 -8.69 -9.19
N GLN A 119 6.16 -9.37 -9.80
CA GLN A 119 6.56 -10.72 -9.39
C GLN A 119 7.72 -10.73 -8.40
N SER A 120 8.46 -9.63 -8.20
CA SER A 120 9.65 -9.58 -7.36
C SER A 120 9.48 -10.24 -5.98
N VAL A 121 8.48 -9.79 -5.21
CA VAL A 121 8.24 -10.31 -3.86
C VAL A 121 7.60 -11.69 -3.89
N GLN A 122 6.66 -11.93 -4.81
CA GLN A 122 5.96 -13.22 -4.91
C GLN A 122 6.93 -14.33 -5.29
N GLN A 123 7.79 -14.09 -6.29
CA GLN A 123 8.79 -15.04 -6.73
C GLN A 123 9.79 -15.34 -5.62
N LEU A 124 10.22 -14.34 -4.85
CA LEU A 124 11.08 -14.60 -3.69
C LEU A 124 10.40 -15.53 -2.68
N PHE A 125 9.10 -15.37 -2.43
CA PHE A 125 8.38 -16.31 -1.58
C PHE A 125 8.29 -17.71 -2.19
N ASP A 126 8.06 -17.81 -3.49
CA ASP A 126 8.00 -19.09 -4.20
C ASP A 126 9.36 -19.80 -4.19
N ASP A 127 10.46 -19.04 -4.33
CA ASP A 127 11.84 -19.53 -4.24
C ASP A 127 12.20 -19.96 -2.81
N LEU A 128 11.53 -19.39 -1.80
CA LEU A 128 11.73 -19.71 -0.39
C LEU A 128 10.99 -20.98 0.03
N GLU A 129 9.84 -21.30 -0.58
CA GLU A 129 9.02 -22.47 -0.22
C GLU A 129 9.81 -23.78 -0.05
N PRO A 130 10.72 -24.17 -0.97
CA PRO A 130 11.44 -25.44 -0.87
C PRO A 130 12.42 -25.50 0.31
N LEU A 131 12.78 -24.36 0.88
CA LEU A 131 13.69 -24.26 2.01
C LEU A 131 12.96 -24.38 3.35
N LEU A 132 11.63 -24.26 3.36
CA LEU A 132 10.84 -24.13 4.58
C LEU A 132 10.26 -25.48 5.04
N ARG A 133 10.20 -25.63 6.36
CA ARG A 133 9.43 -26.69 7.03
C ARG A 133 7.93 -26.40 6.94
N GLU A 134 7.11 -27.41 7.22
CA GLU A 134 5.65 -27.31 7.12
C GLU A 134 5.09 -26.19 8.01
N GLU A 135 5.54 -26.07 9.26
CA GLU A 135 5.09 -25.00 10.16
C GLU A 135 5.50 -23.60 9.68
N GLN A 136 6.64 -23.48 8.99
CA GLN A 136 7.14 -22.22 8.45
C GLN A 136 6.37 -21.81 7.20
N LEU A 137 5.91 -22.78 6.40
CA LEU A 137 5.05 -22.53 5.24
C LEU A 137 3.72 -21.90 5.64
N GLU A 138 3.10 -22.34 6.73
CA GLU A 138 1.87 -21.70 7.23
C GLU A 138 2.12 -20.24 7.63
N LYS A 139 3.28 -19.97 8.24
CA LYS A 139 3.67 -18.60 8.59
C LYS A 139 3.95 -17.75 7.36
N LEU A 140 4.61 -18.30 6.34
CA LEU A 140 4.83 -17.64 5.05
C LEU A 140 3.51 -17.30 4.37
N ASP A 141 2.53 -18.20 4.40
CA ASP A 141 1.19 -17.96 3.83
C ASP A 141 0.45 -16.82 4.55
N SER A 142 0.57 -16.72 5.88
CA SER A 142 0.05 -15.57 6.64
C SER A 142 0.74 -14.27 6.24
N ILE A 143 2.05 -14.29 6.05
CA ILE A 143 2.83 -13.11 5.63
C ILE A 143 2.42 -12.67 4.22
N ARG A 144 2.24 -13.62 3.29
CA ARG A 144 1.70 -13.37 1.95
C ARG A 144 0.33 -12.72 2.01
N GLU A 145 -0.57 -13.24 2.83
CA GLU A 145 -1.92 -12.67 2.98
C GLU A 145 -1.90 -11.22 3.47
N ASP A 146 -1.09 -10.93 4.47
CA ASP A 146 -0.97 -9.57 4.99
C ASP A 146 -0.35 -8.64 3.96
N ASN A 147 0.63 -9.11 3.19
CA ASN A 147 1.22 -8.34 2.09
C ASN A 147 0.22 -8.06 0.97
N ASP A 148 -0.52 -9.08 0.53
CA ASP A 148 -1.57 -8.95 -0.48
C ASP A 148 -2.66 -7.99 -0.02
N ARG A 149 -3.10 -8.11 1.24
CA ARG A 149 -4.12 -7.22 1.83
C ARG A 149 -3.65 -5.77 1.84
N ARG A 150 -2.38 -5.52 2.20
CA ARG A 150 -1.79 -4.18 2.17
C ARG A 150 -1.67 -3.65 0.73
N GLY A 151 -1.23 -4.49 -0.20
CA GLY A 151 -1.13 -4.14 -1.62
C GLY A 151 -2.49 -3.78 -2.23
N ASP A 152 -3.51 -4.62 -1.99
CA ASP A 152 -4.89 -4.38 -2.40
C ASP A 152 -5.43 -3.05 -1.83
N GLN A 153 -5.20 -2.80 -0.54
CA GLN A 153 -5.65 -1.57 0.11
C GLN A 153 -5.01 -0.33 -0.53
N MET A 154 -3.71 -0.37 -0.81
CA MET A 154 -3.00 0.72 -1.49
C MET A 154 -3.52 0.93 -2.92
N GLN A 155 -3.71 -0.13 -3.69
CA GLN A 155 -4.28 -0.05 -5.03
C GLN A 155 -5.72 0.48 -5.01
N LYS A 156 -6.51 0.09 -4.00
CA LYS A 156 -7.88 0.59 -3.82
C LYS A 156 -7.88 2.09 -3.53
N MET A 157 -6.97 2.57 -2.69
CA MET A 157 -6.82 4.02 -2.45
C MET A 157 -6.37 4.78 -3.70
N MET A 158 -5.48 4.21 -4.51
CA MET A 158 -5.07 4.83 -5.78
C MET A 158 -6.24 4.90 -6.76
N ARG A 159 -6.97 3.79 -6.96
CA ARG A 159 -8.17 3.76 -7.80
C ARG A 159 -9.25 4.70 -7.30
N MET A 160 -9.45 4.79 -5.99
CA MET A 160 -10.39 5.77 -5.40
C MET A 160 -10.02 7.19 -5.82
N ARG A 161 -8.74 7.56 -5.79
CA ARG A 161 -8.34 8.89 -6.21
C ARG A 161 -8.63 9.18 -7.69
N GLU A 162 -8.52 8.18 -8.55
CA GLU A 162 -8.67 8.33 -10.00
C GLU A 162 -10.13 8.20 -10.46
N GLU A 163 -10.87 7.21 -9.94
CA GLU A 163 -12.21 6.87 -10.41
C GLU A 163 -13.32 7.66 -9.69
N LEU A 164 -13.09 8.13 -8.46
CA LEU A 164 -14.16 8.72 -7.63
C LEU A 164 -14.75 10.02 -8.21
N PRO A 165 -13.96 10.97 -8.77
CA PRO A 165 -14.53 12.16 -9.40
C PRO A 165 -15.52 11.83 -10.54
N GLU A 166 -15.16 10.87 -11.39
CA GLU A 166 -15.99 10.41 -12.50
C GLU A 166 -17.24 9.68 -11.99
N GLN A 167 -17.08 8.77 -11.02
CA GLN A 167 -18.18 7.99 -10.45
C GLN A 167 -19.22 8.87 -9.75
N LEU A 168 -18.78 9.92 -9.07
CA LEU A 168 -19.66 10.89 -8.41
C LEU A 168 -20.12 12.00 -9.37
N GLN A 169 -19.64 12.03 -10.61
CA GLN A 169 -19.96 13.06 -11.59
C GLN A 169 -19.76 14.46 -11.00
N LEU A 170 -18.58 14.70 -10.42
CA LEU A 170 -18.27 15.98 -9.77
C LEU A 170 -18.35 17.12 -10.79
N THR A 171 -18.87 18.27 -10.37
CA THR A 171 -18.75 19.50 -11.16
C THR A 171 -17.28 19.98 -11.15
N PRO A 172 -16.85 20.83 -12.09
CA PRO A 172 -15.48 21.36 -12.09
C PRO A 172 -15.07 22.02 -10.77
N GLU A 173 -16.00 22.70 -10.10
CA GLU A 173 -15.75 23.33 -8.79
C GLU A 173 -15.57 22.29 -7.68
N GLN A 174 -16.39 21.24 -7.68
CA GLN A 174 -16.26 20.12 -6.73
C GLN A 174 -14.98 19.34 -6.97
N GLU A 175 -14.58 19.12 -8.22
CA GLU A 175 -13.33 18.45 -8.59
C GLU A 175 -12.12 19.25 -8.11
N GLN A 176 -12.14 20.57 -8.26
CA GLN A 176 -11.08 21.44 -7.71
C GLN A 176 -11.00 21.36 -6.18
N GLN A 177 -12.14 21.31 -5.48
CA GLN A 177 -12.18 21.12 -4.03
C GLN A 177 -11.65 19.73 -3.63
N PHE A 178 -12.01 18.69 -4.37
CA PHE A 178 -11.51 17.33 -4.20
C PHE A 178 -9.98 17.25 -4.33
N ASP A 179 -9.41 17.87 -5.36
CA ASP A 179 -7.97 17.92 -5.58
C ASP A 179 -7.23 18.68 -4.47
N ASN A 180 -7.82 19.76 -3.96
CA ASN A 180 -7.27 20.50 -2.83
C ASN A 180 -7.27 19.64 -1.56
N MET A 181 -8.36 18.92 -1.26
CA MET A 181 -8.41 17.97 -0.13
C MET A 181 -7.32 16.90 -0.24
N LEU A 182 -7.11 16.33 -1.44
CA LEU A 182 -6.06 15.35 -1.67
C LEU A 182 -4.65 15.93 -1.52
N ARG A 183 -4.44 17.19 -1.92
CA ARG A 183 -3.18 17.90 -1.77
C ARG A 183 -2.86 18.16 -0.29
N GLU A 184 -3.80 18.72 0.45
CA GLU A 184 -3.67 18.98 1.89
C GLU A 184 -3.38 17.68 2.66
N ARG A 185 -4.10 16.60 2.34
CA ARG A 185 -3.84 15.29 2.93
C ARG A 185 -2.44 14.77 2.62
N ARG A 186 -1.96 14.95 1.39
CA ARG A 186 -0.59 14.56 1.00
C ARG A 186 0.45 15.38 1.77
N GLU A 187 0.22 16.67 1.95
CA GLU A 187 1.11 17.57 2.70
C GLU A 187 1.12 17.22 4.19
N SER A 188 -0.05 17.01 4.80
CA SER A 188 -0.18 16.54 6.19
C SER A 188 0.53 15.21 6.42
N MET A 189 0.34 14.24 5.51
CA MET A 189 1.07 12.97 5.57
C MET A 189 2.57 13.16 5.39
N ARG A 190 3.01 14.05 4.50
CA ARG A 190 4.43 14.35 4.30
C ARG A 190 5.05 14.98 5.55
N GLU A 191 4.36 15.90 6.20
CA GLU A 191 4.80 16.55 7.42
C GLU A 191 4.90 15.55 8.58
N ARG A 192 3.86 14.74 8.80
CA ARG A 192 3.88 13.65 9.80
C ARG A 192 5.04 12.69 9.57
N MET A 193 5.22 12.24 8.33
CA MET A 193 6.33 11.34 7.98
C MET A 193 7.69 12.03 8.16
N SER A 194 7.78 13.34 7.89
CA SER A 194 9.00 14.12 8.17
C SER A 194 9.28 14.18 9.67
N GLY A 195 8.25 14.34 10.51
CA GLY A 195 8.36 14.29 11.98
C GLY A 195 8.78 12.92 12.51
N MET A 196 8.45 11.84 11.81
CA MET A 196 8.89 10.48 12.18
C MET A 196 10.35 10.16 11.79
N ARG A 197 10.96 10.91 10.86
CA ARG A 197 12.34 10.67 10.42
C ARG A 197 13.37 10.62 11.56
N PRO A 198 13.43 11.61 12.49
CA PRO A 198 14.38 11.55 13.60
C PRO A 198 14.19 10.30 14.46
N LEU A 199 12.94 9.90 14.74
CA LEU A 199 12.66 8.66 15.49
C LEU A 199 13.19 7.42 14.77
N MET A 200 13.09 7.36 13.44
CA MET A 200 13.63 6.24 12.66
C MET A 200 15.17 6.21 12.65
N GLU A 201 15.81 7.39 12.65
CA GLU A 201 17.27 7.52 12.74
C GLU A 201 17.78 7.12 14.12
N GLU A 202 17.14 7.60 15.19
CA GLU A 202 17.43 7.19 16.56
C GLU A 202 17.23 5.68 16.77
N MET A 203 16.16 5.11 16.20
CA MET A 203 15.89 3.68 16.30
C MET A 203 16.96 2.87 15.57
N ARG A 204 17.51 3.39 14.46
CA ARG A 204 18.64 2.76 13.77
C ARG A 204 19.89 2.79 14.65
N ALA A 205 20.24 3.96 15.21
CA ALA A 205 21.40 4.10 16.09
C ALA A 205 21.29 3.22 17.34
N ALA A 206 20.11 3.13 17.96
CA ALA A 206 19.86 2.27 19.11
C ALA A 206 20.06 0.78 18.76
N ARG A 207 19.61 0.33 17.59
CA ARG A 207 19.87 -1.04 17.10
C ARG A 207 21.35 -1.30 16.87
N GLU A 208 22.07 -0.34 16.28
CA GLU A 208 23.52 -0.44 16.07
C GLU A 208 24.29 -0.51 17.39
N ALA A 209 23.80 0.17 18.43
CA ALA A 209 24.36 0.14 19.78
C ALA A 209 23.92 -1.07 20.62
N GLY A 210 22.95 -1.87 20.16
CA GLY A 210 22.35 -2.96 20.94
C GLY A 210 21.47 -2.48 22.12
N ASP A 211 20.97 -1.25 22.07
CA ASP A 211 20.10 -0.67 23.12
C ASP A 211 18.63 -1.04 22.88
N GLU A 212 18.27 -2.27 23.27
CA GLU A 212 16.92 -2.81 23.11
C GLU A 212 15.86 -2.03 23.89
N ALA A 213 16.22 -1.46 25.05
CA ALA A 213 15.30 -0.64 25.83
C ALA A 213 14.90 0.63 25.07
N ARG A 214 15.88 1.30 24.44
CA ARG A 214 15.63 2.47 23.60
C ARG A 214 14.86 2.12 22.33
N VAL A 215 15.15 0.98 21.70
CA VAL A 215 14.37 0.51 20.54
C VAL A 215 12.90 0.32 20.91
N ALA A 216 12.60 -0.37 22.01
CA ALA A 216 11.22 -0.60 22.46
C ALA A 216 10.48 0.71 22.81
N GLU A 217 11.18 1.69 23.39
CA GLU A 217 10.63 3.02 23.66
C GLU A 217 10.27 3.75 22.35
N LEU A 218 11.20 3.78 21.39
CA LEU A 218 11.00 4.44 20.09
C LEU A 218 9.91 3.77 19.27
N GLU A 219 9.78 2.45 19.33
CA GLU A 219 8.67 1.73 18.67
C GLU A 219 7.31 2.17 19.22
N LYS A 220 7.17 2.34 20.53
CA LYS A 220 5.93 2.89 21.14
C LYS A 220 5.67 4.33 20.73
N GLN A 221 6.71 5.18 20.66
CA GLN A 221 6.55 6.56 20.20
C GLN A 221 6.11 6.63 18.73
N MET A 222 6.70 5.77 17.88
CA MET A 222 6.31 5.66 16.49
C MET A 222 4.88 5.13 16.34
N GLU A 223 4.49 4.12 17.11
CA GLU A 223 3.13 3.57 17.13
C GLU A 223 2.10 4.63 17.58
N ALA A 224 2.39 5.39 18.63
CA ALA A 224 1.54 6.49 19.08
C ALA A 224 1.44 7.63 18.05
N GLY A 225 2.48 7.83 17.24
CA GLY A 225 2.50 8.80 16.16
C GLY A 225 1.88 8.30 14.85
N GLN A 226 1.58 6.99 14.72
CA GLN A 226 1.02 6.45 13.50
C GLN A 226 -0.39 6.99 13.27
N PRO A 227 -0.70 7.49 12.04
CA PRO A 227 -2.05 7.87 11.73
C PRO A 227 -2.97 6.65 11.79
N ASP A 228 -4.09 6.77 12.50
CA ASP A 228 -5.19 5.83 12.30
C ASP A 228 -5.75 6.03 10.88
N MET A 229 -5.34 5.13 9.99
CA MET A 229 -5.74 5.14 8.59
C MET A 229 -7.26 5.05 8.43
N THR A 230 -7.96 4.42 9.38
CA THR A 230 -9.41 4.31 9.39
C THR A 230 -10.05 5.66 9.70
N SER A 231 -9.60 6.34 10.76
CA SER A 231 -10.04 7.72 11.07
C SER A 231 -9.80 8.65 9.90
N MET A 232 -8.59 8.65 9.32
CA MET A 232 -8.28 9.52 8.18
C MET A 232 -9.12 9.22 6.94
N GLN A 233 -9.54 7.97 6.73
CA GLN A 233 -10.46 7.63 5.64
C GLN A 233 -11.87 8.14 5.94
N ASN A 234 -12.36 7.97 7.17
CA ASN A 234 -13.67 8.48 7.57
C ASN A 234 -13.74 10.00 7.47
N GLU A 235 -12.74 10.72 7.98
CA GLU A 235 -12.61 12.17 7.87
C GLU A 235 -12.64 12.62 6.39
N PHE A 236 -11.94 11.91 5.52
CA PHE A 236 -11.95 12.20 4.08
C PHE A 236 -13.35 12.04 3.47
N PHE A 237 -14.06 10.95 3.80
CA PHE A 237 -15.42 10.74 3.31
C PHE A 237 -16.41 11.80 3.84
N GLU A 238 -16.23 12.25 5.08
CA GLU A 238 -17.05 13.31 5.68
C GLU A 238 -16.82 14.67 5.00
N GLN A 239 -15.54 15.04 4.78
CA GLN A 239 -15.19 16.26 4.05
C GLN A 239 -15.71 16.24 2.62
N LEU A 240 -15.60 15.10 1.94
CA LEU A 240 -16.14 14.92 0.60
C LEU A 240 -17.66 15.06 0.61
N ALA A 241 -18.37 14.39 1.51
CA ALA A 241 -19.84 14.48 1.59
C ALA A 241 -20.35 15.93 1.73
N ALA A 242 -19.60 16.81 2.40
CA ALA A 242 -19.97 18.21 2.60
C ALA A 242 -19.98 19.05 1.31
N ILE A 243 -19.23 18.64 0.27
CA ILE A 243 -19.20 19.34 -1.03
C ILE A 243 -20.15 18.72 -2.06
N LEU A 244 -20.74 17.57 -1.75
CA LEU A 244 -21.62 16.82 -2.64
C LEU A 244 -23.08 17.22 -2.50
N ASN A 245 -23.85 17.09 -3.59
CA ASN A 245 -25.31 17.16 -3.54
C ASN A 245 -25.93 15.85 -3.02
N ALA A 246 -27.25 15.85 -2.78
CA ALA A 246 -27.95 14.72 -2.16
C ALA A 246 -27.85 13.40 -2.95
N ASP A 247 -27.80 13.45 -4.28
CA ASP A 247 -27.70 12.23 -5.09
C ASP A 247 -26.27 11.69 -5.14
N GLN A 248 -25.29 12.59 -5.22
CA GLN A 248 -23.87 12.24 -5.10
C GLN A 248 -23.53 11.66 -3.72
N GLN A 249 -24.15 12.16 -2.64
CA GLN A 249 -23.98 11.59 -1.29
C GLN A 249 -24.47 10.13 -1.19
N LYS A 250 -25.54 9.76 -1.91
CA LYS A 250 -25.99 8.36 -1.98
C LYS A 250 -24.96 7.49 -2.68
N LEU A 251 -24.43 7.95 -3.81
CA LEU A 251 -23.35 7.26 -4.53
C LEU A 251 -22.09 7.11 -3.67
N LEU A 252 -21.74 8.15 -2.90
CA LEU A 252 -20.62 8.09 -1.96
C LEU A 252 -20.86 7.05 -0.85
N ALA A 253 -22.09 6.93 -0.34
CA ALA A 253 -22.43 5.94 0.67
C ALA A 253 -22.29 4.50 0.14
N GLU A 254 -22.75 4.25 -1.09
CA GLU A 254 -22.54 2.96 -1.78
C GLU A 254 -21.05 2.67 -1.96
N TYR A 255 -20.29 3.65 -2.43
CA TYR A 255 -18.85 3.54 -2.60
C TYR A 255 -18.13 3.26 -1.27
N ARG A 256 -18.51 3.96 -0.19
CA ARG A 256 -17.95 3.75 1.16
C ARG A 256 -18.23 2.35 1.68
N ALA A 257 -19.43 1.81 1.45
CA ALA A 257 -19.78 0.45 1.85
C ALA A 257 -18.95 -0.60 1.07
N GLU A 258 -18.70 -0.37 -0.22
CA GLU A 258 -17.76 -1.19 -1.00
C GLU A 258 -16.32 -1.01 -0.50
N PHE A 259 -15.94 0.21 -0.14
CA PHE A 259 -14.58 0.55 0.26
C PHE A 259 -14.17 -0.10 1.58
N THR A 260 -15.01 0.04 2.60
CA THR A 260 -14.82 -0.52 3.94
C THR A 260 -14.99 -2.03 3.98
N GLY A 261 -15.58 -2.63 2.94
CA GLY A 261 -15.89 -4.05 2.91
C GLY A 261 -17.18 -4.41 3.66
N GLU A 262 -17.91 -3.45 4.22
CA GLU A 262 -19.23 -3.67 4.83
C GLU A 262 -20.23 -4.26 3.82
N ALA A 263 -20.13 -3.87 2.55
CA ALA A 263 -20.95 -4.45 1.49
C ALA A 263 -20.55 -5.90 1.14
N ALA A 264 -19.29 -6.28 1.37
CA ALA A 264 -18.79 -7.62 1.05
C ALA A 264 -19.39 -8.69 1.96
N GLY A 265 -19.75 -8.35 3.21
CA GLY A 265 -20.46 -9.26 4.13
C GLY A 265 -21.91 -9.56 3.72
N LYS A 266 -22.57 -8.65 2.99
CA LYS A 266 -23.95 -8.83 2.51
C LYS A 266 -24.06 -9.38 1.09
N SER A 267 -22.99 -9.32 0.31
CA SER A 267 -22.89 -10.03 -0.96
C SER A 267 -22.63 -11.52 -0.68
N GLY A 268 -23.60 -12.20 -0.07
CA GLY A 268 -23.59 -13.66 -0.02
C GLY A 268 -23.43 -14.23 -1.44
N SER A 269 -22.72 -15.35 -1.56
CA SER A 269 -22.69 -16.19 -2.77
C SER A 269 -21.73 -15.77 -3.89
N THR A 270 -20.43 -15.92 -3.64
CA THR A 270 -19.46 -16.77 -4.38
C THR A 270 -18.06 -16.34 -3.97
N ALA A 271 -17.11 -17.29 -3.89
CA ALA A 271 -15.72 -16.89 -3.67
C ALA A 271 -15.31 -15.98 -4.82
N ASP A 272 -14.86 -14.75 -4.52
CA ASP A 272 -14.35 -13.84 -5.54
C ASP A 272 -13.25 -14.55 -6.34
N LEU A 273 -13.19 -14.29 -7.65
CA LEU A 273 -12.20 -14.85 -8.56
C LEU A 273 -10.78 -14.74 -7.97
N LYS A 274 -10.47 -13.60 -7.33
CA LYS A 274 -9.19 -13.40 -6.65
C LYS A 274 -8.99 -14.33 -5.47
N THR A 275 -10.02 -14.56 -4.66
CA THR A 275 -9.97 -15.51 -3.53
C THR A 275 -9.74 -16.93 -4.04
N ILE A 276 -10.38 -17.32 -5.15
CA ILE A 276 -10.17 -18.61 -5.81
C ILE A 276 -8.73 -18.76 -6.28
N LEU A 277 -8.21 -17.80 -7.04
CA LEU A 277 -6.83 -17.83 -7.54
C LEU A 277 -5.80 -17.84 -6.39
N ARG A 278 -6.04 -17.06 -5.32
CA ARG A 278 -5.18 -17.08 -4.12
C ARG A 278 -5.21 -18.42 -3.42
N ALA A 279 -6.38 -19.03 -3.27
CA ALA A 279 -6.50 -20.35 -2.66
C ALA A 279 -5.76 -21.41 -3.49
N ALA A 280 -5.85 -21.34 -4.82
CA ALA A 280 -5.17 -22.26 -5.72
C ALA A 280 -3.64 -22.20 -5.57
N ARG A 281 -3.06 -21.00 -5.48
CA ARG A 281 -1.61 -20.83 -5.23
C ARG A 281 -1.15 -21.47 -3.93
N ARG A 282 -2.02 -21.53 -2.91
CA ARG A 282 -1.73 -22.13 -1.60
C ARG A 282 -1.91 -23.65 -1.57
N ALA A 283 -2.34 -24.27 -2.68
CA ALA A 283 -2.61 -25.70 -2.76
C ALA A 283 -1.34 -26.57 -2.97
N ARG A 284 -0.13 -26.02 -2.80
CA ARG A 284 1.17 -26.70 -3.01
C ARG A 284 1.29 -27.33 -4.40
N LEU A 285 1.26 -26.46 -5.41
CA LEU A 285 1.31 -26.84 -6.81
C LEU A 285 2.71 -27.29 -7.25
N THR A 286 2.78 -28.27 -8.15
CA THR A 286 4.01 -28.59 -8.90
C THR A 286 4.40 -27.43 -9.83
N SER A 287 5.61 -27.44 -10.38
CA SER A 287 6.02 -26.40 -11.35
C SER A 287 5.09 -26.33 -12.56
N GLU A 288 4.70 -27.46 -13.11
CA GLU A 288 3.77 -27.55 -14.25
C GLU A 288 2.39 -27.00 -13.88
N GLN A 289 1.85 -27.38 -12.72
CA GLN A 289 0.58 -26.83 -12.24
C GLN A 289 0.65 -25.32 -11.96
N LYS A 290 1.80 -24.80 -11.49
CA LYS A 290 1.99 -23.35 -11.31
C LYS A 290 1.89 -22.62 -12.66
N ASP A 291 2.45 -23.19 -13.72
CA ASP A 291 2.38 -22.60 -15.06
C ASP A 291 0.96 -22.67 -15.64
N GLU A 292 0.27 -23.80 -15.52
CA GLU A 292 -1.15 -23.90 -15.92
C GLU A 292 -2.05 -22.94 -15.13
N LEU A 293 -1.80 -22.78 -13.81
CA LEU A 293 -2.53 -21.80 -13.01
C LEU A 293 -2.29 -20.36 -13.48
N ARG A 294 -1.07 -20.02 -13.92
CA ARG A 294 -0.76 -18.68 -14.47
C ARG A 294 -1.54 -18.43 -15.76
N ASP A 295 -1.70 -19.44 -16.61
CA ASP A 295 -2.52 -19.31 -17.82
C ASP A 295 -4.00 -19.13 -17.50
N ILE A 296 -4.54 -19.91 -16.54
CA ILE A 296 -5.91 -19.74 -16.03
C ILE A 296 -6.11 -18.33 -15.47
N GLU A 297 -5.16 -17.83 -14.68
CA GLU A 297 -5.20 -16.48 -14.13
C GLU A 297 -5.22 -15.42 -15.24
N LYS A 298 -4.30 -15.52 -16.20
CA LYS A 298 -4.20 -14.57 -17.31
C LYS A 298 -5.50 -14.52 -18.13
N GLU A 299 -6.05 -15.69 -18.48
CA GLU A 299 -7.31 -15.81 -19.21
C GLU A 299 -8.48 -15.23 -18.40
N SER A 300 -8.59 -15.60 -17.12
CA SER A 300 -9.70 -15.18 -16.26
C SER A 300 -9.67 -13.69 -15.93
N LEU A 301 -8.51 -13.09 -15.70
CA LEU A 301 -8.38 -11.65 -15.52
C LEU A 301 -8.69 -10.88 -16.81
N ALA A 302 -8.30 -11.41 -17.98
CA ALA A 302 -8.68 -10.82 -19.26
C ALA A 302 -10.19 -10.89 -19.51
N ALA A 303 -10.84 -12.01 -19.14
CA ALA A 303 -12.29 -12.16 -19.20
C ALA A 303 -12.99 -11.21 -18.23
N GLN A 304 -12.53 -11.13 -16.97
CA GLN A 304 -13.10 -10.26 -15.95
C GLN A 304 -13.07 -8.79 -16.36
N LYS A 305 -12.00 -8.33 -17.03
CA LYS A 305 -11.90 -6.96 -17.56
C LYS A 305 -12.96 -6.62 -18.62
N LYS A 306 -13.48 -7.62 -19.34
CA LYS A 306 -14.53 -7.46 -20.36
C LYS A 306 -15.93 -7.50 -19.78
N LEU A 307 -16.10 -8.03 -18.57
CA LEU A 307 -17.40 -8.10 -17.91
C LEU A 307 -17.83 -6.74 -17.37
N ASN A 308 -19.13 -6.49 -17.40
CA ASN A 308 -19.70 -5.35 -16.70
C ASN A 308 -19.50 -5.55 -15.18
N ARG A 309 -18.88 -4.57 -14.50
CA ARG A 309 -18.64 -4.62 -13.04
C ARG A 309 -19.94 -4.80 -12.25
N ARG A 310 -21.09 -4.40 -12.81
CA ARG A 310 -22.42 -4.53 -12.17
C ARG A 310 -23.11 -5.87 -12.41
N ASP A 311 -22.62 -6.68 -13.35
CA ASP A 311 -23.20 -7.98 -13.68
C ASP A 311 -22.65 -9.06 -12.73
N LYS A 312 -23.31 -9.19 -11.57
CA LYS A 312 -22.91 -10.14 -10.52
C LYS A 312 -23.07 -11.60 -10.96
N GLU A 313 -24.02 -11.88 -11.85
CA GLU A 313 -24.27 -13.24 -12.33
C GLU A 313 -23.16 -13.70 -13.27
N ALA A 314 -22.76 -12.86 -14.23
CA ALA A 314 -21.63 -13.15 -15.10
C ALA A 314 -20.31 -13.30 -14.32
N GLN A 315 -20.11 -12.51 -13.27
CA GLN A 315 -18.95 -12.64 -12.38
C GLN A 315 -18.96 -13.96 -11.61
N ALA A 316 -20.10 -14.34 -11.03
CA ALA A 316 -20.25 -15.61 -10.31
C ALA A 316 -20.06 -16.83 -11.24
N ALA A 317 -20.54 -16.73 -12.49
CA ALA A 317 -20.34 -17.75 -13.52
C ALA A 317 -18.85 -17.90 -13.88
N LEU A 318 -18.14 -16.77 -14.10
CA LEU A 318 -16.69 -16.78 -14.36
C LEU A 318 -15.91 -17.38 -13.18
N ALA A 319 -16.23 -16.97 -11.95
CA ALA A 319 -15.61 -17.51 -10.74
C ALA A 319 -15.82 -19.03 -10.63
N SER A 320 -17.04 -19.52 -10.90
CA SER A 320 -17.36 -20.95 -10.89
C SER A 320 -16.60 -21.73 -11.96
N GLN A 321 -16.51 -21.18 -13.18
CA GLN A 321 -15.73 -21.78 -14.27
C GLN A 321 -14.24 -21.88 -13.92
N VAL A 322 -13.67 -20.83 -13.32
CA VAL A 322 -12.27 -20.81 -12.91
C VAL A 322 -12.01 -21.80 -11.78
N ARG A 323 -12.91 -21.88 -10.80
CA ARG A 323 -12.85 -22.91 -9.75
C ARG A 323 -12.82 -24.31 -10.35
N GLU A 324 -13.71 -24.62 -11.28
CA GLU A 324 -13.77 -25.93 -11.93
C GLU A 324 -12.47 -26.25 -12.71
N LYS A 325 -11.94 -25.27 -13.46
CA LYS A 325 -10.63 -25.43 -14.15
C LYS A 325 -9.52 -25.74 -13.15
N ILE A 326 -9.46 -25.03 -12.03
CA ILE A 326 -8.47 -25.27 -10.96
C ILE A 326 -8.68 -26.65 -10.33
N GLU A 327 -9.90 -27.03 -9.98
CA GLU A 327 -10.15 -28.36 -9.42
C GLU A 327 -9.75 -29.49 -10.38
N ARG A 328 -9.82 -29.31 -11.69
CA ARG A 328 -9.29 -30.31 -12.64
C ARG A 328 -7.77 -30.40 -12.63
N LEU A 329 -7.08 -29.30 -12.34
CA LEU A 329 -5.63 -29.22 -12.24
C LEU A 329 -5.08 -29.88 -10.96
N LEU A 330 -5.85 -29.83 -9.87
CA LEU A 330 -5.41 -30.25 -8.54
C LEU A 330 -5.54 -31.77 -8.31
N GLU A 331 -4.55 -32.35 -7.64
CA GLU A 331 -4.60 -33.68 -7.06
C GLU A 331 -5.58 -33.73 -5.85
N PRO A 332 -6.05 -34.92 -5.43
CA PRO A 332 -7.02 -35.03 -4.33
C PRO A 332 -6.60 -34.32 -3.02
N GLN A 333 -5.33 -34.44 -2.62
CA GLN A 333 -4.84 -33.77 -1.41
C GLN A 333 -4.76 -32.25 -1.57
N GLN A 334 -4.40 -31.78 -2.77
CA GLN A 334 -4.34 -30.36 -3.10
C GLN A 334 -5.74 -29.75 -3.15
N LYS A 335 -6.75 -30.49 -3.63
CA LYS A 335 -8.16 -30.10 -3.59
C LYS A 335 -8.65 -29.87 -2.17
N GLU A 336 -8.34 -30.79 -1.27
CA GLU A 336 -8.73 -30.63 0.14
C GLU A 336 -8.12 -29.35 0.73
N ARG A 337 -6.83 -29.12 0.48
CA ARG A 337 -6.14 -27.89 0.93
C ARG A 337 -6.75 -26.63 0.30
N PHE A 338 -7.08 -26.68 -0.99
CA PHE A 338 -7.74 -25.59 -1.71
C PHE A 338 -9.10 -25.24 -1.08
N GLU A 339 -9.94 -26.23 -0.80
CA GLU A 339 -11.23 -26.03 -0.12
C GLU A 339 -11.04 -25.48 1.31
N GLN A 340 -10.09 -26.01 2.08
CA GLN A 340 -9.79 -25.51 3.42
C GLN A 340 -9.38 -24.03 3.39
N VAL A 341 -8.58 -23.60 2.42
CA VAL A 341 -8.16 -22.20 2.26
C VAL A 341 -9.34 -21.31 1.86
N LEU A 342 -10.20 -21.79 0.95
CA LEU A 342 -11.44 -21.10 0.56
C LEU A 342 -12.37 -20.92 1.76
N GLU A 343 -12.59 -21.97 2.54
CA GLU A 343 -13.43 -21.91 3.74
C GLU A 343 -12.89 -20.92 4.77
N ARG A 344 -11.58 -20.95 5.05
CA ARG A 344 -10.95 -20.01 6.00
C ARG A 344 -11.13 -18.56 5.55
N SER A 345 -10.96 -18.29 4.26
CA SER A 345 -11.16 -16.97 3.68
C SER A 345 -12.61 -16.50 3.80
N GLN A 346 -13.58 -17.39 3.60
CA GLN A 346 -15.00 -17.09 3.79
C GLN A 346 -15.37 -16.85 5.25
N ARG A 347 -14.81 -17.62 6.20
CA ARG A 347 -15.04 -17.42 7.64
C ARG A 347 -14.48 -16.09 8.12
N GLY A 348 -13.25 -15.74 7.70
CA GLY A 348 -12.63 -14.46 8.03
C GLY A 348 -13.40 -13.24 7.47
N ALA A 349 -14.12 -13.41 6.37
CA ALA A 349 -15.00 -12.38 5.82
C ALA A 349 -16.31 -12.22 6.61
N ARG A 350 -16.76 -13.24 7.36
CA ARG A 350 -17.99 -13.19 8.17
C ARG A 350 -17.78 -12.69 9.60
N SER A 351 -16.57 -12.79 10.12
CA SER A 351 -16.24 -12.38 11.49
C SER A 351 -15.90 -10.89 11.64
N ARG A 352 -15.93 -10.15 10.54
CA ARG A 352 -15.78 -8.69 10.48
C ARG A 352 -17.14 -8.11 10.13
#